data_AF-A0A1T4LAX1-F1
#
_entry.id   AF-A0A1T4LAX1-F1
#
_cell.length_a   1.000
_cell.length_b   1.000
_cell.length_c   1.000
_cell.angle_alpha   90.00
_cell.angle_beta   90.00
_cell.angle_gamma   90.00
#
_symmetry.space_group_name_H-M   'P 1'
#
loop_
_entity.id
_entity.type
_entity.pdbx_description
1 polymer ?
#
loop_
_entity_poly.entity_id
_entity_poly.type
_entity_poly.pdbx_seq_one_letter_code
_entity_poly.pdbx_strand_id
1 'polypeptide(L)'
;MTTDETAAAVLRCVGGKANVLGNSLCMTRLRLSVANPTLVDREGINSIAGVLGTTTRGANGIEVVFGPRVVQEVFDSFEALTGLDSTNEKMPPSTGFTPSNLRVHINPNHGEAEHDATELARELDSIASRGDDTGEHDLEDLTQMLLDSEPEPSAQTDDSLYDEDGKRVLVINGPNINMLGIREPELYGKEDFPTLLKLCKTAAQEVGFVDCTCYQSNHEGDLVDKIQDAYQVYDGIVINPGAYTHTSIAILDALKAVSIPTVEVHISKVDEREEFRQISYVRAACFETIMGMGIQGYEKAIRDLAEYLSAAD
;
A
#
# COMPACT_ATOMS: atom_id res chain seq x y z
N MET A 1 -8.63 -1.91 26.96
CA MET A 1 -8.30 -0.48 26.99
C MET A 1 -9.54 0.30 26.65
N THR A 2 -9.78 1.40 27.34
CA THR A 2 -10.79 2.39 26.92
C THR A 2 -10.29 3.15 25.69
N THR A 3 -11.19 3.85 24.98
CA THR A 3 -10.83 4.67 23.82
C THR A 3 -9.87 5.81 24.19
N ASP A 4 -10.04 6.39 25.38
CA ASP A 4 -9.12 7.39 25.96
C ASP A 4 -7.71 6.83 26.18
N GLU A 5 -7.60 5.60 26.72
CA GLU A 5 -6.32 4.93 26.94
C GLU A 5 -5.63 4.61 25.60
N THR A 6 -6.40 4.18 24.60
CA THR A 6 -5.92 3.92 23.25
C THR A 6 -5.44 5.21 22.58
N ALA A 7 -6.20 6.30 22.63
CA ALA A 7 -5.80 7.59 22.08
C ALA A 7 -4.53 8.13 22.76
N ALA A 8 -4.43 8.03 24.09
CA ALA A 8 -3.23 8.42 24.82
C ALA A 8 -2.01 7.54 24.49
N ALA A 9 -2.21 6.24 24.26
CA ALA A 9 -1.16 5.33 23.83
C ALA A 9 -0.64 5.68 22.43
N VAL A 10 -1.55 5.92 21.48
CA VAL A 10 -1.19 6.37 20.13
C VAL A 10 -0.42 7.68 20.20
N LEU A 11 -0.89 8.65 20.99
CA LEU A 11 -0.22 9.95 21.15
C LEU A 11 1.21 9.80 21.68
N ARG A 12 1.46 8.89 22.63
CA ARG A 12 2.81 8.62 23.13
C ARG A 12 3.69 8.01 22.03
N CYS A 13 3.18 7.02 21.30
CA CYS A 13 3.96 6.33 20.28
C CYS A 13 4.27 7.21 19.06
N VAL A 14 3.45 8.24 18.76
CA VAL A 14 3.77 9.20 17.69
C VAL A 14 4.73 10.31 18.13
N GLY A 15 5.37 10.22 19.30
CA GLY A 15 6.32 11.23 19.79
C GLY A 15 5.67 12.38 20.57
N GLY A 16 4.41 12.24 20.98
CA GLY A 16 3.68 13.19 21.82
C GLY A 16 3.01 14.32 21.04
N LYS A 17 2.29 15.18 21.78
CA LYS A 17 1.49 16.29 21.23
C LYS A 17 2.31 17.25 20.36
N ALA A 18 3.55 17.55 20.75
CA ALA A 18 4.42 18.45 20.00
C ALA A 18 4.83 17.91 18.62
N ASN A 19 4.74 16.59 18.42
CA ASN A 19 5.05 15.97 17.13
C ASN A 19 3.83 15.88 16.21
N VAL A 20 2.60 16.13 16.68
CA VAL A 20 1.39 16.04 15.87
C VAL A 20 1.03 17.42 15.33
N LEU A 21 1.09 17.58 14.01
CA LEU A 21 0.76 18.83 13.30
C LEU A 21 -0.71 18.89 12.89
N GLY A 22 -1.35 17.75 12.67
CA GLY A 22 -2.74 17.68 12.26
C GLY A 22 -3.29 16.27 12.42
N ASN A 23 -4.62 16.17 12.57
CA ASN A 23 -5.33 14.91 12.60
C ASN A 23 -6.55 14.97 11.66
N SER A 24 -7.01 13.81 11.18
CA SER A 24 -8.28 13.67 10.47
C SER A 24 -8.80 12.24 10.58
N LEU A 25 -10.10 12.07 10.43
CA LEU A 25 -10.77 10.78 10.51
C LEU A 25 -11.25 10.31 9.13
N CYS A 26 -11.03 9.03 8.81
CA CYS A 26 -11.53 8.41 7.58
C CYS A 26 -12.01 6.98 7.85
N MET A 27 -13.33 6.75 7.94
CA MET A 27 -14.04 5.45 8.10
C MET A 27 -13.52 4.46 9.16
N THR A 28 -12.27 4.01 9.06
CA THR A 28 -11.56 3.09 9.95
C THR A 28 -10.17 3.59 10.35
N ARG A 29 -9.73 4.76 9.86
CA ARG A 29 -8.37 5.27 10.03
C ARG A 29 -8.34 6.62 10.72
N LEU A 30 -7.46 6.74 11.71
CA LEU A 30 -6.99 8.00 12.26
C LEU A 30 -5.75 8.43 11.46
N ARG A 31 -5.89 9.49 10.66
CA ARG A 31 -4.81 10.06 9.86
C ARG A 31 -4.13 11.16 10.66
N LEU A 32 -2.81 11.13 10.72
CA LEU A 32 -1.98 12.05 11.49
C LEU A 32 -0.92 12.67 10.57
N SER A 33 -0.71 13.97 10.67
CA SER A 33 0.49 14.64 10.18
C SER A 33 1.46 14.81 11.34
N VAL A 34 2.71 14.39 11.15
CA VAL A 34 3.75 14.53 12.17
C VAL A 34 4.89 15.44 11.72
N ALA A 35 5.49 16.18 12.66
CA ALA A 35 6.61 17.07 12.38
C ALA A 35 7.91 16.30 12.13
N ASN A 36 8.13 15.23 12.89
CA ASN A 36 9.30 14.38 12.80
C ASN A 36 8.89 12.89 12.77
N PRO A 37 8.97 12.23 11.60
CA PRO A 37 8.62 10.82 11.44
C PRO A 37 9.52 9.85 12.23
N THR A 38 10.74 10.26 12.57
CA THR A 38 11.71 9.39 13.28
C THR A 38 11.34 9.15 14.74
N LEU A 39 10.50 10.02 15.32
CA LEU A 39 10.01 9.88 16.70
C LEU A 39 8.82 8.92 16.82
N VAL A 40 8.40 8.31 15.71
CA VAL A 40 7.19 7.49 15.65
C VAL A 40 7.56 6.03 15.85
N ASP A 41 7.15 5.50 16.99
CA ASP A 41 7.26 4.09 17.35
C ASP A 41 6.11 3.28 16.73
N ARG A 42 6.35 2.75 15.52
CA ARG A 42 5.35 1.97 14.77
C ARG A 42 5.06 0.62 15.40
N GLU A 43 6.07 -0.03 15.98
CA GLU A 43 5.88 -1.32 16.65
C GLU A 43 5.04 -1.15 17.91
N GLY A 44 5.28 -0.07 18.66
CA GLY A 44 4.45 0.36 19.78
C GLY A 44 2.99 0.58 19.37
N ILE A 45 2.73 1.31 18.28
CA ILE A 45 1.35 1.55 17.81
C ILE A 45 0.65 0.23 17.45
N ASN A 46 1.32 -0.66 16.73
CA ASN A 46 0.75 -1.95 16.33
C ASN A 46 0.49 -2.90 17.52
N SER A 47 1.14 -2.65 18.66
CA SER A 47 0.93 -3.43 19.90
C SER A 47 -0.25 -2.91 20.74
N ILE A 48 -0.86 -1.77 20.37
CA ILE A 48 -2.00 -1.20 21.10
C ILE A 48 -3.26 -2.01 20.82
N ALA A 49 -3.97 -2.40 21.89
CA ALA A 49 -5.23 -3.12 21.78
C ALA A 49 -6.28 -2.33 20.97
N GLY A 50 -6.77 -2.93 19.88
CA GLY A 50 -7.77 -2.32 18.99
C GLY A 50 -7.19 -1.63 17.75
N VAL A 51 -5.86 -1.47 17.67
CA VAL A 51 -5.18 -1.09 16.43
C VAL A 51 -5.03 -2.34 15.56
N LEU A 52 -5.45 -2.22 14.30
CA LEU A 52 -5.35 -3.28 13.29
C LEU A 52 -4.08 -3.16 12.43
N GLY A 53 -3.45 -1.99 12.44
CA GLY A 53 -2.19 -1.74 11.75
C GLY A 53 -1.87 -0.26 11.62
N THR A 54 -0.71 0.03 11.06
CA THR A 54 -0.28 1.38 10.68
C THR A 54 0.13 1.41 9.22
N THR A 55 -0.19 2.50 8.52
CA THR A 55 0.35 2.81 7.19
C THR A 55 0.92 4.22 7.17
N THR A 56 1.71 4.53 6.15
CA THR A 56 2.36 5.84 5.96
C THR A 56 1.81 6.54 4.73
N ARG A 57 1.66 7.86 4.80
CA ARG A 57 1.20 8.72 3.72
C ARG A 57 2.21 9.85 3.49
N GLY A 58 3.10 9.68 2.51
CA GLY A 58 4.26 10.57 2.31
C GLY A 58 5.27 10.51 3.47
N ALA A 59 6.22 11.44 3.49
CA ALA A 59 7.28 11.48 4.51
C ALA A 59 6.73 11.70 5.93
N ASN A 60 5.71 12.54 6.07
CA ASN A 60 5.23 13.06 7.36
C ASN A 60 3.82 12.59 7.75
N GLY A 61 3.17 11.74 6.95
CA GLY A 61 1.82 11.24 7.24
C GLY A 61 1.84 9.83 7.79
N ILE A 62 1.04 9.59 8.83
CA ILE A 62 0.83 8.28 9.44
C ILE A 62 -0.66 8.04 9.54
N GLU A 63 -1.11 6.85 9.16
CA GLU A 63 -2.49 6.42 9.41
C GLU A 63 -2.48 5.23 10.38
N VAL A 64 -3.24 5.37 11.46
CA VAL A 64 -3.48 4.30 12.43
C VAL A 64 -4.84 3.69 12.10
N VAL A 65 -4.85 2.40 11.80
CA VAL A 65 -6.05 1.66 11.38
C VAL A 65 -6.71 1.04 12.60
N PHE A 66 -8.00 1.27 12.75
CA PHE A 66 -8.86 0.74 13.80
C PHE A 66 -10.05 -0.02 13.18
N GLY A 67 -10.83 -0.71 14.01
CA GLY A 67 -12.12 -1.23 13.59
C GLY A 67 -13.17 -0.12 13.36
N PRO A 68 -14.15 -0.32 12.46
CA PRO A 68 -15.15 0.70 12.10
C PRO A 68 -16.05 1.14 13.25
N ARG A 69 -16.06 0.40 14.36
CA ARG A 69 -16.88 0.70 15.54
C ARG A 69 -16.18 1.59 16.56
N VAL A 70 -14.85 1.71 16.49
CA VAL A 70 -14.04 2.27 17.59
C VAL A 70 -13.28 3.53 17.15
N VAL A 71 -13.05 3.70 15.85
CA VAL A 71 -12.22 4.79 15.32
C VAL A 71 -12.74 6.19 15.66
N GLN A 72 -14.07 6.40 15.65
CA GLN A 72 -14.67 7.71 15.92
C GLN A 72 -14.42 8.12 17.38
N GLU A 73 -14.69 7.21 18.32
CA GLU A 73 -14.50 7.48 19.74
C GLU A 73 -13.02 7.69 20.07
N VAL A 74 -12.11 6.95 19.44
CA VAL A 74 -10.66 7.16 19.59
C VAL A 74 -10.23 8.52 19.01
N PHE A 75 -10.81 8.93 17.88
CA PHE A 75 -10.56 10.23 17.27
C PHE A 75 -11.00 11.37 18.19
N ASP A 76 -12.22 11.32 18.74
CA ASP A 76 -12.74 12.34 19.64
C ASP A 76 -11.87 12.46 20.91
N SER A 77 -11.46 11.32 21.49
CA SER A 77 -10.50 11.30 22.61
C SER A 77 -9.13 11.87 22.22
N PHE A 78 -8.68 11.63 21.00
CA PHE A 78 -7.40 12.13 20.49
C PHE A 78 -7.42 13.64 20.23
N GLU A 79 -8.52 14.19 19.69
CA GLU A 79 -8.76 15.62 19.58
C GLU A 79 -8.76 16.27 20.96
N ALA A 80 -9.42 15.68 21.96
CA ALA A 80 -9.43 16.20 23.32
C ALA A 80 -8.01 16.27 23.94
N LEU A 81 -7.14 15.31 23.64
CA LEU A 81 -5.76 15.28 24.12
C LEU A 81 -4.84 16.26 23.37
N THR A 82 -5.01 16.37 22.06
CA THR A 82 -4.15 17.21 21.20
C THR A 82 -4.63 18.65 21.10
N GLY A 83 -5.91 18.93 21.34
CA GLY A 83 -6.53 20.24 21.13
C GLY A 83 -6.51 20.70 19.67
N LEU A 84 -6.32 19.77 18.74
CA LEU A 84 -6.36 20.02 17.29
C LEU A 84 -7.79 19.73 16.83
N ASP A 85 -8.58 20.79 16.67
CA ASP A 85 -9.94 20.72 16.14
C ASP A 85 -9.88 20.55 14.62
N SER A 86 -10.65 19.63 14.05
CA SER A 86 -10.71 19.27 12.62
C SER A 86 -11.19 20.38 11.66
N THR A 87 -11.19 21.64 12.09
CA THR A 87 -11.50 22.79 11.24
C THR A 87 -10.25 23.62 10.95
N ASN A 88 -9.78 23.48 9.72
CA ASN A 88 -8.96 24.45 9.00
C ASN A 88 -7.45 24.44 9.32
N GLU A 89 -6.72 23.49 8.72
CA GLU A 89 -5.41 23.82 8.15
C GLU A 89 -5.13 22.92 6.92
N LYS A 90 -4.86 23.57 5.78
CA LYS A 90 -4.43 22.93 4.54
C LYS A 90 -3.15 22.15 4.83
N MET A 91 -3.22 20.82 4.81
CA MET A 91 -2.02 19.99 4.73
C MET A 91 -1.20 20.44 3.51
N PRO A 92 0.13 20.63 3.64
CA PRO A 92 0.98 20.84 2.49
C PRO A 92 0.95 19.58 1.60
N PRO A 93 1.07 19.74 0.27
CA PRO A 93 1.08 18.62 -0.66
C PRO A 93 2.22 17.66 -0.30
N SER A 94 1.92 16.36 -0.30
CA SER A 94 2.85 15.31 0.10
C SER A 94 4.03 15.22 -0.88
N THR A 95 5.18 15.73 -0.47
CA THR A 95 6.45 15.48 -1.16
C THR A 95 7.05 14.17 -0.67
N GLY A 96 7.28 13.23 -1.60
CA GLY A 96 8.11 12.03 -1.43
C GLY A 96 7.43 10.86 -0.71
N PHE A 97 7.20 9.77 -1.43
CA PHE A 97 6.79 8.49 -0.86
C PHE A 97 7.84 7.42 -1.15
N THR A 98 8.32 6.78 -0.08
CA THR A 98 9.08 5.53 -0.15
C THR A 98 8.13 4.40 0.28
N PRO A 99 7.97 3.32 -0.50
CA PRO A 99 7.05 2.24 -0.16
C PRO A 99 7.58 1.44 1.03
N SER A 100 6.87 1.48 2.17
CA SER A 100 7.08 0.50 3.24
C SER A 100 5.97 -0.55 3.21
N ASN A 101 6.39 -1.81 3.04
CA ASN A 101 5.54 -2.99 2.98
C ASN A 101 4.62 -3.09 4.20
N LEU A 102 3.31 -3.22 3.93
CA LEU A 102 2.31 -3.58 4.92
C LEU A 102 2.64 -5.01 5.44
N ARG A 103 3.14 -5.15 6.67
CA ARG A 103 3.19 -6.46 7.35
C ARG A 103 1.87 -6.65 8.10
N VAL A 104 1.01 -7.49 7.56
CA VAL A 104 -0.22 -7.94 8.23
C VAL A 104 0.16 -9.09 9.16
N HIS A 105 0.23 -8.84 10.47
CA HIS A 105 0.22 -9.91 11.46
C HIS A 105 -1.23 -10.26 11.78
N ILE A 106 -1.69 -11.41 11.28
CA ILE A 106 -2.98 -11.99 11.67
C ILE A 106 -2.80 -12.57 13.07
N ASN A 107 -3.44 -11.98 14.06
CA ASN A 107 -3.48 -12.51 15.43
C ASN A 107 -4.66 -13.47 15.55
N PRO A 108 -4.44 -14.81 15.67
CA PRO A 108 -5.53 -15.75 15.82
C PRO A 108 -5.85 -15.86 17.30
N ASN A 109 -6.76 -15.03 17.81
CA ASN A 109 -7.37 -15.31 19.11
C ASN A 109 -8.80 -14.76 19.17
N HIS A 110 -9.70 -15.49 18.54
CA HIS A 110 -11.10 -15.56 18.95
C HIS A 110 -11.56 -17.03 18.94
N GLY A 111 -11.72 -17.61 20.13
CA GLY A 111 -12.66 -18.72 20.39
C GLY A 111 -12.10 -20.13 20.55
N GLU A 112 -11.99 -20.55 21.83
CA GLU A 112 -12.31 -21.88 22.39
C GLU A 112 -11.40 -23.11 22.13
N ALA A 113 -10.62 -23.51 23.15
CA ALA A 113 -10.80 -24.74 23.96
C ALA A 113 -9.48 -25.19 24.64
N GLU A 114 -9.58 -25.59 25.91
CA GLU A 114 -8.51 -26.02 26.81
C GLU A 114 -7.61 -27.12 26.24
N HIS A 115 -6.28 -26.96 26.34
CA HIS A 115 -5.34 -28.08 26.49
C HIS A 115 -4.07 -27.66 27.26
N ASP A 116 -3.59 -28.61 28.04
CA ASP A 116 -2.77 -28.54 29.26
C ASP A 116 -1.32 -28.05 29.02
N ALA A 117 -0.92 -26.94 29.68
CA ALA A 117 0.39 -26.29 29.53
C ALA A 117 1.56 -27.01 30.25
N THR A 118 1.35 -28.25 30.68
CA THR A 118 2.30 -29.00 31.54
C THR A 118 3.20 -29.98 30.75
N GLU A 119 2.97 -30.14 29.44
CA GLU A 119 3.68 -31.12 28.60
C GLU A 119 4.80 -30.49 27.75
N LEU A 120 4.63 -29.26 27.23
CA LEU A 120 5.64 -28.58 26.41
C LEU A 120 6.87 -28.10 27.22
N ALA A 121 6.70 -27.86 28.52
CA ALA A 121 7.79 -27.44 29.41
C ALA A 121 8.79 -28.58 29.71
N ARG A 122 8.41 -29.85 29.47
CA ARG A 122 9.27 -31.01 29.72
C ARG A 122 10.18 -31.38 28.54
N GLU A 123 9.86 -30.97 27.31
CA GLU A 123 10.72 -31.23 26.15
C GLU A 123 11.87 -30.23 26.01
N LEU A 124 11.70 -28.98 26.46
CA LEU A 124 12.73 -27.93 26.37
C LEU A 124 13.86 -28.10 27.41
N ASP A 125 13.57 -28.63 28.61
CA ASP A 125 14.59 -28.92 29.63
C ASP A 125 15.48 -30.12 29.28
N SER A 126 15.04 -30.99 28.37
CA SER A 126 15.82 -32.18 27.97
C SER A 126 16.92 -31.88 26.94
N ILE A 127 16.81 -30.75 26.23
CA ILE A 127 17.76 -30.34 25.18
C ILE A 127 18.94 -29.55 25.77
N ALA A 128 18.75 -28.92 26.93
CA ALA A 128 19.75 -28.06 27.57
C ALA A 128 20.84 -28.81 28.41
N SER A 129 20.84 -30.16 28.42
CA SER A 129 21.76 -30.95 29.27
C SER A 129 22.82 -31.79 28.55
N ARG A 130 23.09 -31.51 27.27
CA ARG A 130 24.23 -32.13 26.56
C ARG A 130 25.21 -31.07 26.10
N GLY A 131 26.14 -30.74 26.98
CA GLY A 131 27.39 -30.07 26.62
C GLY A 131 28.39 -31.07 26.03
N ASP A 132 29.09 -30.63 24.99
CA ASP A 132 30.42 -31.08 24.55
C ASP A 132 30.99 -29.90 23.75
N ASP A 133 31.75 -29.01 24.39
CA ASP A 133 33.22 -28.96 24.34
C ASP A 133 33.77 -28.99 22.90
N THR A 134 33.94 -27.81 22.30
CA THR A 134 34.99 -27.45 21.32
C THR A 134 34.72 -26.04 20.76
N GLY A 135 35.73 -25.16 20.80
CA GLY A 135 35.80 -24.02 19.87
C GLY A 135 35.77 -22.61 20.46
N GLU A 136 36.55 -22.32 21.51
CA GLU A 136 36.80 -20.93 21.98
C GLU A 136 37.78 -20.14 21.06
N HIS A 137 37.90 -20.52 19.77
CA HIS A 137 38.86 -19.92 18.83
C HIS A 137 38.25 -19.29 17.56
N ASP A 138 36.93 -19.20 17.43
CA ASP A 138 36.29 -18.72 16.19
C ASP A 138 35.68 -17.30 16.27
N LEU A 139 35.72 -16.63 17.42
CA LEU A 139 35.07 -15.31 17.59
C LEU A 139 36.02 -14.12 17.35
N GLU A 140 37.33 -14.32 17.47
CA GLU A 140 38.33 -13.28 17.18
C GLU A 140 38.61 -13.16 15.66
N ASP A 141 38.60 -14.27 14.91
CA ASP A 141 38.82 -14.27 13.45
C ASP A 141 37.66 -13.62 12.66
N LEU A 142 36.41 -13.78 13.12
CA LEU A 142 35.25 -13.10 12.53
C LEU A 142 35.26 -11.59 12.78
N THR A 143 35.79 -11.16 13.91
CA THR A 143 35.93 -9.74 14.25
C THR A 143 37.05 -9.09 13.45
N GLN A 144 38.12 -9.83 13.13
CA GLN A 144 39.22 -9.37 12.28
C GLN A 144 38.80 -9.23 10.81
N MET A 145 37.96 -10.13 10.27
CA MET A 145 37.38 -10.00 8.91
C MET A 145 36.43 -8.80 8.76
N LEU A 146 35.77 -8.37 9.84
CA LEU A 146 34.86 -7.22 9.84
C LEU A 146 35.58 -5.87 9.97
N LEU A 147 36.84 -5.85 10.40
CA LEU A 147 37.61 -4.62 10.65
C LEU A 147 38.56 -4.22 9.49
N ASP A 148 38.81 -5.11 8.53
CA ASP A 148 39.64 -4.85 7.34
C ASP A 148 38.82 -4.52 6.07
N SER A 149 37.50 -4.40 6.19
CA SER A 149 36.62 -3.96 5.10
C SER A 149 36.54 -2.42 5.10
N GLU A 150 37.47 -1.76 4.39
CA GLU A 150 37.35 -0.34 4.08
C GLU A 150 35.96 -0.03 3.49
N PRO A 151 35.33 1.11 3.87
CA PRO A 151 34.06 1.49 3.28
C PRO A 151 34.27 1.72 1.79
N GLU A 152 33.67 0.86 0.96
CA GLU A 152 33.51 1.13 -0.47
C GLU A 152 32.96 2.56 -0.62
N PRO A 153 33.66 3.43 -1.38
CA PRO A 153 33.29 4.82 -1.50
C PRO A 153 31.86 4.87 -2.01
N SER A 154 31.01 5.60 -1.29
CA SER A 154 29.63 5.92 -1.65
C SER A 154 29.46 5.90 -3.15
N ALA A 155 28.87 4.81 -3.67
CA ALA A 155 28.45 4.77 -5.05
C ALA A 155 27.44 5.89 -5.16
N GLN A 156 27.91 7.00 -5.70
CA GLN A 156 27.11 8.06 -6.27
C GLN A 156 26.08 7.37 -7.15
N THR A 157 24.86 7.21 -6.65
CA THR A 157 23.73 7.06 -7.53
C THR A 157 23.56 8.42 -8.14
N ASP A 158 24.26 8.57 -9.26
CA ASP A 158 24.05 9.52 -10.33
C ASP A 158 22.62 10.08 -10.33
N ASP A 159 22.44 11.18 -9.62
CA ASP A 159 21.19 11.95 -9.52
C ASP A 159 21.01 12.85 -10.76
N SER A 160 21.62 12.47 -11.90
CA SER A 160 21.73 13.32 -13.10
C SER A 160 21.34 12.66 -14.41
N LEU A 161 20.53 11.59 -14.39
CA LEU A 161 20.07 10.91 -15.61
C LEU A 161 18.59 10.50 -15.64
N TYR A 162 17.74 11.04 -14.75
CA TYR A 162 16.31 11.02 -15.02
C TYR A 162 16.00 12.13 -16.00
N ASP A 163 15.60 11.75 -17.21
CA ASP A 163 14.93 12.65 -18.14
C ASP A 163 13.66 13.14 -17.43
N GLU A 164 13.71 14.33 -16.81
CA GLU A 164 12.56 14.95 -16.13
C GLU A 164 11.37 15.15 -17.10
N ASP A 165 11.65 15.10 -18.41
CA ASP A 165 10.70 15.29 -19.50
C ASP A 165 10.09 13.97 -20.04
N GLY A 166 10.35 12.84 -19.39
CA GLY A 166 9.85 11.53 -19.83
C GLY A 166 8.41 11.21 -19.40
N LYS A 167 7.63 10.60 -20.30
CA LYS A 167 6.24 10.18 -20.01
C LYS A 167 6.19 9.11 -18.91
N ARG A 168 5.22 9.21 -18.00
CA ARG A 168 5.01 8.29 -16.87
C ARG A 168 3.61 7.68 -16.91
N VAL A 169 3.50 6.40 -16.56
CA VAL A 169 2.22 5.67 -16.51
C VAL A 169 1.92 5.15 -15.11
N LEU A 170 0.64 5.27 -14.72
CA LEU A 170 0.11 4.71 -13.48
C LEU A 170 -0.84 3.55 -13.77
N VAL A 171 -0.53 2.37 -13.25
CA VAL A 171 -1.39 1.19 -13.31
C VAL A 171 -2.13 1.03 -11.98
N ILE A 172 -3.46 1.11 -11.98
CA ILE A 172 -4.31 1.03 -10.79
C ILE A 172 -5.12 -0.27 -10.82
N ASN A 173 -5.07 -1.01 -9.72
CA ASN A 173 -5.80 -2.27 -9.54
C ASN A 173 -6.75 -2.18 -8.36
N GLY A 174 -8.03 -2.45 -8.62
CA GLY A 174 -9.09 -2.43 -7.64
C GLY A 174 -9.13 -3.69 -6.77
N PRO A 175 -10.27 -3.96 -6.12
CA PRO A 175 -10.37 -4.98 -5.11
C PRO A 175 -10.18 -6.39 -5.69
N ASN A 176 -9.52 -7.23 -4.89
CA ASN A 176 -9.23 -8.64 -5.14
C ASN A 176 -8.25 -8.95 -6.29
N ILE A 177 -7.73 -7.96 -7.02
CA ILE A 177 -6.70 -8.20 -8.05
C ILE A 177 -5.39 -8.70 -7.44
N ASN A 178 -5.11 -8.35 -6.19
CA ASN A 178 -3.98 -8.90 -5.43
C ASN A 178 -4.06 -10.42 -5.20
N MET A 179 -5.23 -11.03 -5.43
CA MET A 179 -5.46 -12.48 -5.23
C MET A 179 -5.28 -13.31 -6.52
N LEU A 180 -4.78 -12.70 -7.61
CA LEU A 180 -4.45 -13.43 -8.83
C LEU A 180 -3.50 -14.60 -8.56
N GLY A 181 -3.74 -15.73 -9.22
CA GLY A 181 -2.98 -16.97 -9.05
C GLY A 181 -3.37 -17.81 -7.82
N ILE A 182 -4.08 -17.24 -6.84
CA ILE A 182 -4.52 -17.95 -5.62
C ILE A 182 -5.98 -18.41 -5.74
N ARG A 183 -6.83 -17.60 -6.36
CA ARG A 183 -8.28 -17.84 -6.45
C ARG A 183 -8.70 -18.25 -7.86
N GLU A 184 -9.48 -19.33 -7.96
CA GLU A 184 -10.17 -19.77 -9.19
C GLU A 184 -9.27 -19.75 -10.45
N PRO A 185 -8.13 -20.50 -10.46
CA PRO A 185 -7.14 -20.46 -11.55
C PRO A 185 -7.70 -20.85 -12.92
N GLU A 186 -8.84 -21.54 -12.96
CA GLU A 186 -9.55 -21.90 -14.19
C GLU A 186 -10.22 -20.70 -14.88
N LEU A 187 -10.59 -19.65 -14.13
CA LEU A 187 -11.24 -18.44 -14.65
C LEU A 187 -10.27 -17.27 -14.89
N TYR A 188 -9.21 -17.15 -14.08
CA TYR A 188 -8.30 -16.00 -14.12
C TYR A 188 -6.88 -16.34 -14.63
N GLY A 189 -6.60 -17.61 -14.92
CA GLY A 189 -5.29 -18.08 -15.35
C GLY A 189 -4.36 -18.43 -14.19
N LYS A 190 -3.20 -19.00 -14.51
CA LYS A 190 -2.15 -19.39 -13.54
C LYS A 190 -1.19 -18.24 -13.19
N GLU A 191 -1.35 -17.10 -13.83
CA GLU A 191 -0.43 -15.98 -13.67
C GLU A 191 -0.77 -15.21 -12.40
N ASP A 192 0.24 -14.98 -11.58
CA ASP A 192 0.11 -14.38 -10.26
C ASP A 192 0.25 -12.84 -10.33
N PHE A 193 -0.11 -12.18 -9.23
CA PHE A 193 -0.01 -10.73 -9.14
C PHE A 193 1.43 -10.20 -9.38
N PRO A 194 2.51 -10.81 -8.84
CA PRO A 194 3.88 -10.43 -9.18
C PRO A 194 4.20 -10.47 -10.68
N THR A 195 3.71 -11.49 -11.40
CA THR A 195 3.89 -11.61 -12.85
C THR A 195 3.20 -10.48 -13.58
N LEU A 196 1.98 -10.11 -13.18
CA LEU A 196 1.26 -8.95 -13.72
C LEU A 196 2.07 -7.64 -13.54
N LEU A 197 2.63 -7.41 -12.35
CA LEU A 197 3.42 -6.21 -12.08
C LEU A 197 4.67 -6.15 -12.97
N LYS A 198 5.35 -7.28 -13.14
CA LYS A 198 6.52 -7.38 -14.02
C LYS A 198 6.14 -7.11 -15.47
N LEU A 199 5.06 -7.70 -15.95
CA LEU A 199 4.54 -7.49 -17.30
C LEU A 199 4.27 -6.01 -17.56
N CYS A 200 3.59 -5.31 -16.64
CA CYS A 200 3.30 -3.89 -16.80
C CYS A 200 4.57 -3.06 -16.93
N LYS A 201 5.55 -3.27 -16.04
CA LYS A 201 6.83 -2.54 -16.07
C LYS A 201 7.62 -2.80 -17.35
N THR A 202 7.68 -4.05 -17.79
CA THR A 202 8.37 -4.42 -19.03
C THR A 202 7.69 -3.79 -20.24
N ALA A 203 6.36 -3.90 -20.36
CA ALA A 203 5.59 -3.30 -21.44
C ALA A 203 5.79 -1.78 -21.51
N ALA A 204 5.76 -1.11 -20.35
CA ALA A 204 5.93 0.34 -20.27
C ALA A 204 7.33 0.79 -20.70
N GLN A 205 8.37 0.07 -20.28
CA GLN A 205 9.75 0.33 -20.70
C GLN A 205 9.92 0.15 -22.21
N GLU A 206 9.31 -0.89 -22.79
CA GLU A 206 9.41 -1.18 -24.23
C GLU A 206 8.77 -0.10 -25.11
N VAL A 207 7.77 0.62 -24.60
CA VAL A 207 7.09 1.71 -25.33
C VAL A 207 7.56 3.10 -24.92
N GLY A 208 8.62 3.20 -24.10
CA GLY A 208 9.30 4.46 -23.81
C GLY A 208 8.78 5.26 -22.62
N PHE A 209 7.97 4.68 -21.73
CA PHE A 209 7.69 5.33 -20.44
C PHE A 209 8.93 5.30 -19.54
N VAL A 210 9.24 6.41 -18.88
CA VAL A 210 10.36 6.50 -17.94
C VAL A 210 10.03 5.94 -16.55
N ASP A 211 8.75 5.91 -16.20
CA ASP A 211 8.25 5.24 -14.99
C ASP A 211 6.92 4.52 -15.24
N CYS A 212 6.78 3.37 -14.58
CA CYS A 212 5.54 2.60 -14.51
C CYS A 212 5.25 2.24 -13.06
N THR A 213 4.47 3.10 -12.40
CA THR A 213 4.02 2.87 -11.04
C THR A 213 2.80 1.94 -11.05
N CYS A 214 2.83 0.85 -10.29
CA CYS A 214 1.69 -0.02 -10.08
C CYS A 214 1.13 0.13 -8.67
N TYR A 215 -0.18 0.33 -8.54
CA TYR A 215 -0.89 0.49 -7.29
C TYR A 215 -2.06 -0.49 -7.20
N GLN A 216 -2.32 -1.03 -6.02
CA GLN A 216 -3.48 -1.88 -5.75
C GLN A 216 -4.11 -1.50 -4.41
N SER A 217 -5.44 -1.43 -4.37
CA SER A 217 -6.17 -1.33 -3.11
C SER A 217 -7.53 -2.03 -3.19
N ASN A 218 -7.96 -2.54 -2.04
CA ASN A 218 -9.31 -3.07 -1.82
C ASN A 218 -10.29 -2.00 -1.34
N HIS A 219 -9.86 -0.75 -1.16
CA HIS A 219 -10.68 0.35 -0.68
C HIS A 219 -10.89 1.39 -1.78
N GLU A 220 -12.16 1.70 -2.06
CA GLU A 220 -12.55 2.69 -3.07
C GLU A 220 -11.88 4.06 -2.82
N GLY A 221 -11.91 4.57 -1.59
CA GLY A 221 -11.31 5.86 -1.25
C GLY A 221 -9.81 5.94 -1.52
N ASP A 222 -9.08 4.83 -1.29
CA ASP A 222 -7.65 4.78 -1.59
C ASP A 222 -7.38 4.87 -3.11
N LEU A 223 -8.25 4.27 -3.94
CA LEU A 223 -8.16 4.36 -5.40
C LEU A 223 -8.48 5.78 -5.87
N VAL A 224 -9.51 6.41 -5.30
CA VAL A 224 -9.88 7.81 -5.57
C VAL A 224 -8.73 8.75 -5.22
N ASP A 225 -8.18 8.61 -4.01
CA ASP A 225 -7.03 9.40 -3.54
C ASP A 225 -5.84 9.21 -4.52
N LYS A 226 -5.55 7.97 -4.93
CA LYS A 226 -4.45 7.68 -5.86
C LYS A 226 -4.65 8.27 -7.26
N ILE A 227 -5.89 8.32 -7.75
CA ILE A 227 -6.24 8.96 -9.03
C ILE A 227 -6.01 10.47 -8.93
N GLN A 228 -6.42 11.10 -7.83
CA GLN A 228 -6.21 12.53 -7.61
C GLN A 228 -4.72 12.88 -7.50
N ASP A 229 -3.96 12.07 -6.77
CA ASP A 229 -2.51 12.20 -6.64
C ASP A 229 -1.77 12.02 -7.98
N ALA A 230 -2.42 11.46 -9.00
CA ALA A 230 -1.83 11.30 -10.32
C ALA A 230 -1.82 12.59 -11.14
N TYR A 231 -2.63 13.58 -10.77
CA TYR A 231 -2.74 14.85 -11.47
C TYR A 231 -1.39 15.57 -11.52
N GLN A 232 -0.96 15.96 -12.72
CA GLN A 232 0.35 16.59 -13.00
C GLN A 232 1.58 15.72 -12.69
N VAL A 233 1.40 14.43 -12.38
CA VAL A 233 2.50 13.50 -12.10
C VAL A 233 2.60 12.39 -13.14
N TYR A 234 1.47 11.93 -13.68
CA TYR A 234 1.44 10.90 -14.71
C TYR A 234 0.73 11.40 -15.96
N ASP A 235 1.20 10.94 -17.12
CA ASP A 235 0.65 11.26 -18.43
C ASP A 235 -0.51 10.34 -18.81
N GLY A 236 -0.57 9.15 -18.21
CA GLY A 236 -1.59 8.17 -18.52
C GLY A 236 -1.91 7.20 -17.39
N ILE A 237 -3.13 6.68 -17.38
CA ILE A 237 -3.63 5.71 -16.40
C ILE A 237 -4.11 4.44 -17.10
N VAL A 238 -3.68 3.29 -16.60
CA VAL A 238 -4.30 1.99 -16.90
C VAL A 238 -5.01 1.52 -15.64
N ILE A 239 -6.32 1.33 -15.68
CA ILE A 239 -7.11 0.96 -14.50
C ILE A 239 -7.87 -0.34 -14.72
N ASN A 240 -7.70 -1.29 -13.80
CA ASN A 240 -8.64 -2.39 -13.61
C ASN A 240 -9.41 -2.14 -12.31
N PRO A 241 -10.65 -1.62 -12.37
CA PRO A 241 -11.40 -1.28 -11.16
C PRO A 241 -11.89 -2.51 -10.38
N GLY A 242 -11.70 -3.73 -10.86
CA GLY A 242 -12.28 -4.93 -10.28
C GLY A 242 -13.79 -4.81 -10.14
N ALA A 243 -14.33 -5.15 -8.96
CA ALA A 243 -15.76 -5.04 -8.69
C ALA A 243 -16.30 -3.59 -8.75
N TYR A 244 -15.45 -2.58 -8.53
CA TYR A 244 -15.88 -1.18 -8.47
C TYR A 244 -16.27 -0.60 -9.81
N THR A 245 -15.93 -1.25 -10.92
CA THR A 245 -16.41 -0.82 -12.25
C THR A 245 -17.94 -0.76 -12.29
N HIS A 246 -18.62 -1.66 -11.56
CA HIS A 246 -20.08 -1.79 -11.55
C HIS A 246 -20.78 -0.89 -10.53
N THR A 247 -20.05 -0.27 -9.60
CA THR A 247 -20.65 0.38 -8.43
C THR A 247 -20.13 1.78 -8.15
N SER A 248 -18.90 2.10 -8.56
CA SER A 248 -18.21 3.31 -8.13
C SER A 248 -18.44 4.48 -9.09
N ILE A 249 -19.35 5.37 -8.70
CA ILE A 249 -19.44 6.70 -9.30
C ILE A 249 -18.27 7.58 -8.84
N ALA A 250 -17.73 7.34 -7.63
CA ALA A 250 -16.61 8.11 -7.08
C ALA A 250 -15.33 7.97 -7.92
N ILE A 251 -14.98 6.76 -8.37
CA ILE A 251 -13.83 6.52 -9.25
C ILE A 251 -14.05 7.18 -10.62
N LEU A 252 -15.27 7.08 -11.17
CA LEU A 252 -15.64 7.77 -12.41
C LEU A 252 -15.41 9.29 -12.30
N ASP A 253 -15.93 9.92 -11.23
CA ASP A 253 -15.81 11.35 -11.02
C ASP A 253 -14.35 11.78 -10.78
N ALA A 254 -13.57 10.95 -10.07
CA ALA A 254 -12.13 11.20 -9.88
C ALA A 254 -11.36 11.19 -11.20
N LEU A 255 -11.59 10.19 -12.07
CA LEU A 255 -10.95 10.11 -13.39
C LEU A 255 -11.33 11.30 -14.27
N LYS A 256 -12.61 11.70 -14.27
CA LYS A 256 -13.06 12.90 -15.00
C LYS A 256 -12.42 14.18 -14.46
N ALA A 257 -12.28 14.30 -13.14
CA ALA A 257 -11.71 15.48 -12.51
C ALA A 257 -10.24 15.68 -12.89
N VAL A 258 -9.45 14.60 -12.97
CA VAL A 258 -8.04 14.70 -13.37
C VAL A 258 -7.84 14.79 -14.88
N SER A 259 -8.79 14.29 -15.68
CA SER A 259 -8.76 14.33 -17.15
C SER A 259 -7.50 13.75 -17.78
N ILE A 260 -6.87 12.78 -17.11
CA ILE A 260 -5.70 12.06 -17.61
C ILE A 260 -6.18 10.96 -18.58
N PRO A 261 -5.56 10.79 -19.77
CA PRO A 261 -5.85 9.69 -20.67
C PRO A 261 -5.84 8.33 -19.96
N THR A 262 -6.99 7.65 -19.99
CA THR A 262 -7.21 6.43 -19.20
C THR A 262 -7.71 5.27 -20.06
N VAL A 263 -7.13 4.08 -19.87
CA VAL A 263 -7.59 2.80 -20.43
C VAL A 263 -8.16 1.92 -19.32
N GLU A 264 -9.37 1.40 -19.51
CA GLU A 264 -9.97 0.41 -18.61
C GLU A 264 -9.55 -1.01 -19.02
N VAL A 265 -9.16 -1.84 -18.05
CA VAL A 265 -8.76 -3.24 -18.28
C VAL A 265 -9.56 -4.19 -17.41
N HIS A 266 -10.04 -5.28 -18.02
CA HIS A 266 -10.62 -6.43 -17.31
C HIS A 266 -9.94 -7.73 -17.74
N ILE A 267 -9.43 -8.48 -16.77
CA ILE A 267 -8.74 -9.76 -17.00
C ILE A 267 -9.70 -10.78 -17.65
N SER A 268 -10.91 -10.89 -17.11
CA SER A 268 -11.97 -11.75 -17.64
C SER A 268 -12.89 -10.99 -18.59
N LYS A 269 -13.57 -11.71 -19.48
CA LYS A 269 -14.71 -11.17 -20.24
C LYS A 269 -15.86 -10.88 -19.30
N VAL A 270 -16.17 -9.61 -19.10
CA VAL A 270 -17.20 -9.16 -18.15
C VAL A 270 -18.60 -9.20 -18.77
N ASP A 271 -18.66 -9.07 -20.09
CA ASP A 271 -19.85 -9.12 -20.94
C ASP A 271 -20.50 -10.51 -21.03
N GLU A 272 -19.71 -11.57 -20.86
CA GLU A 272 -20.20 -12.96 -20.80
C GLU A 272 -20.71 -13.37 -19.40
N ARG A 273 -20.74 -12.43 -18.44
CA ARG A 273 -21.13 -12.66 -17.05
C ARG A 273 -22.54 -12.12 -16.73
N GLU A 274 -22.91 -12.17 -15.45
CA GLU A 274 -24.22 -11.75 -14.95
C GLU A 274 -24.56 -10.30 -15.36
N GLU A 275 -25.85 -9.99 -15.57
CA GLU A 275 -26.29 -8.68 -16.10
C GLU A 275 -25.71 -7.47 -15.36
N PHE A 276 -25.59 -7.55 -14.02
CA PHE A 276 -25.03 -6.46 -13.22
C PHE A 276 -23.55 -6.19 -13.50
N ARG A 277 -22.81 -7.16 -14.06
CA ARG A 277 -21.40 -6.98 -14.45
C ARG A 277 -21.24 -6.33 -15.81
N GLN A 278 -22.29 -6.29 -16.63
CA GLN A 278 -22.21 -5.66 -17.95
C GLN A 278 -22.18 -4.12 -17.88
N ILE A 279 -22.50 -3.55 -16.71
CA ILE A 279 -22.47 -2.11 -16.45
C ILE A 279 -21.06 -1.72 -15.97
N SER A 280 -20.43 -0.76 -16.66
CA SER A 280 -19.21 -0.09 -16.21
C SER A 280 -19.46 1.41 -16.13
N TYR A 281 -19.39 1.98 -14.92
CA TYR A 281 -19.38 3.43 -14.73
C TYR A 281 -18.05 4.02 -15.17
N VAL A 282 -16.95 3.34 -14.88
CA VAL A 282 -15.58 3.80 -15.14
C VAL A 282 -15.33 3.98 -16.63
N ARG A 283 -15.91 3.12 -17.48
CA ARG A 283 -15.81 3.19 -18.94
C ARG A 283 -16.11 4.59 -19.50
N ALA A 284 -17.01 5.35 -18.88
CA ALA A 284 -17.35 6.69 -19.34
C ALA A 284 -16.24 7.74 -19.15
N ALA A 285 -15.18 7.43 -18.42
CA ALA A 285 -13.97 8.26 -18.29
C ALA A 285 -12.77 7.73 -19.09
N CYS A 286 -12.88 6.54 -19.69
CA CYS A 286 -11.79 5.89 -20.42
C CYS A 286 -11.98 6.08 -21.93
N PHE A 287 -10.88 6.26 -22.68
CA PHE A 287 -10.95 6.34 -24.14
C PHE A 287 -11.01 4.95 -24.78
N GLU A 288 -10.53 3.92 -24.09
CA GLU A 288 -10.56 2.52 -24.50
C GLU A 288 -10.87 1.61 -23.32
N THR A 289 -11.53 0.48 -23.59
CA THR A 289 -11.74 -0.61 -22.64
C THR A 289 -11.28 -1.94 -23.26
N ILE A 290 -10.40 -2.66 -22.56
CA ILE A 290 -9.86 -3.97 -22.96
C ILE A 290 -10.37 -5.04 -21.99
N MET A 291 -10.94 -6.13 -22.51
CA MET A 291 -11.54 -7.18 -21.67
C MET A 291 -11.19 -8.58 -22.20
N GLY A 292 -11.00 -9.53 -21.29
CA GLY A 292 -10.93 -10.95 -21.64
C GLY A 292 -9.61 -11.45 -22.22
N MET A 293 -8.54 -10.66 -22.10
CA MET A 293 -7.20 -11.01 -22.57
C MET A 293 -6.28 -11.53 -21.45
N GLY A 294 -6.82 -11.81 -20.26
CA GLY A 294 -6.00 -12.12 -19.10
C GLY A 294 -5.14 -10.93 -18.69
N ILE A 295 -3.94 -11.20 -18.15
CA ILE A 295 -2.99 -10.12 -17.82
C ILE A 295 -2.42 -9.44 -19.07
N GLN A 296 -2.47 -10.08 -20.25
CA GLN A 296 -1.98 -9.49 -21.50
C GLN A 296 -2.83 -8.30 -21.96
N GLY A 297 -4.04 -8.15 -21.40
CA GLY A 297 -4.83 -6.93 -21.56
C GLY A 297 -4.12 -5.68 -21.01
N TYR A 298 -3.29 -5.83 -19.97
CA TYR A 298 -2.50 -4.71 -19.42
C TYR A 298 -1.37 -4.31 -20.36
N GLU A 299 -0.67 -5.28 -20.95
CA GLU A 299 0.36 -4.99 -21.96
C GLU A 299 -0.26 -4.21 -23.12
N LYS A 300 -1.37 -4.71 -23.68
CA LYS A 300 -2.09 -4.01 -24.76
C LYS A 300 -2.45 -2.59 -24.33
N ALA A 301 -3.07 -2.42 -23.16
CA ALA A 301 -3.48 -1.12 -22.63
C ALA A 301 -2.33 -0.11 -22.54
N ILE A 302 -1.16 -0.56 -22.07
CA ILE A 302 0.03 0.30 -21.94
C ILE A 302 0.54 0.71 -23.32
N ARG A 303 0.52 -0.19 -24.31
CA ARG A 303 0.92 0.12 -25.69
C ARG A 303 -0.06 1.09 -26.35
N ASP A 304 -1.37 0.84 -26.28
CA ASP A 304 -2.37 1.74 -26.86
C ASP A 304 -2.33 3.13 -26.21
N LEU A 305 -2.09 3.19 -24.90
CA LEU A 305 -1.92 4.43 -24.17
C LEU A 305 -0.69 5.22 -24.64
N ALA A 306 0.45 4.56 -24.85
CA ALA A 306 1.64 5.20 -25.41
C ALA A 306 1.39 5.75 -26.82
N GLU A 307 0.69 4.99 -27.66
CA GLU A 307 0.29 5.43 -29.01
C GLU A 307 -0.64 6.64 -28.94
N TYR A 308 -1.66 6.59 -28.07
CA TYR A 308 -2.60 7.70 -27.85
C TYR A 308 -1.87 8.98 -27.42
N LEU A 309 -0.96 8.87 -26.45
CA LEU A 309 -0.17 10.00 -25.96
C LEU A 309 0.79 10.55 -27.00
N SER A 310 1.25 9.74 -27.96
CA SER A 310 2.14 10.19 -29.03
C SER A 310 1.39 10.84 -30.19
N ALA A 311 0.12 10.51 -30.38
CA ALA A 311 -0.74 11.12 -31.39
C ALA A 311 -1.37 12.45 -30.94
N ALA A 312 -1.33 12.74 -29.64
CA ALA A 312 -1.86 13.97 -29.04
C ALA A 312 -0.81 15.11 -28.95
N ASP A 313 0.47 14.79 -29.18
CA ASP A 313 1.58 15.76 -29.30
C ASP A 313 1.59 16.42 -30.70
#